data_AF-A0A8J6N5Q7-F1
#
_entry.id   AF-A0A8J6N5Q7-F1
#
_cell.length_a   1.000
_cell.length_b   1.000
_cell.length_c   1.000
_cell.angle_alpha   90.00
_cell.angle_beta   90.00
_cell.angle_gamma   90.00
#
_symmetry.space_group_name_H-M   'P 1'
#
loop_
_entity.id
_entity.type
_entity.pdbx_description
1 polymer ?
#
loop_
_entity_poly.entity_id
_entity_poly.type
_entity_poly.pdbx_seq_one_letter_code
_entity_poly.pdbx_strand_id
1 'polypeptide(L)' 'GLFTYLWTSRRSLQLIICELKAVDEMNPVWEAQLLSHLKLTGKRLGFLINFNVPIIKKGIKRIIL' A
#
# COMPACT_ATOMS: atom_id res chain seq x y z
N GLY A 1 -35.51 7.42 -27.75
CA GLY A 1 -35.14 6.83 -26.46
C GLY A 1 -33.92 5.95 -26.62
N LEU A 2 -32.72 6.54 -26.50
CA LEU A 2 -31.43 5.86 -26.75
C LEU A 2 -30.36 6.32 -25.73
N PHE A 3 -30.76 6.56 -24.47
CA PHE A 3 -29.90 7.13 -23.42
C PHE A 3 -29.77 6.26 -22.16
N THR A 4 -29.97 4.93 -22.25
CA THR A 4 -29.94 4.04 -21.08
C THR A 4 -28.83 2.97 -21.06
N TYR A 5 -27.89 2.94 -22.02
CA TYR A 5 -26.86 1.90 -22.10
C TYR A 5 -25.40 2.34 -21.82
N LEU A 6 -25.19 3.47 -21.15
CA LEU A 6 -23.85 3.94 -20.74
C LEU A 6 -23.75 4.11 -19.21
N TRP A 7 -23.94 3.02 -18.47
CA TRP A 7 -23.46 2.94 -17.07
C TRP A 7 -22.27 1.97 -17.00
N THR A 8 -21.14 2.39 -17.55
CA THR A 8 -19.83 1.80 -17.26
C THR A 8 -19.26 2.48 -16.03
N SER A 9 -19.65 2.04 -14.84
CA SER A 9 -18.87 2.31 -13.63
C SER A 9 -18.40 1.00 -13.04
N ARG A 10 -17.46 0.38 -13.77
CA ARG A 10 -16.59 -0.68 -13.25
C ARG A 10 -15.76 -0.05 -12.13
N ARG A 11 -16.23 -0.12 -10.87
CA ARG A 11 -15.44 0.24 -9.69
C ARG A 11 -14.16 -0.60 -9.72
N SER A 12 -13.06 0.01 -10.12
CA SER A 12 -11.73 -0.57 -9.95
C SER A 12 -11.45 -0.61 -8.45
N LEU A 13 -11.53 -1.80 -7.84
CA LEU A 13 -11.09 -1.99 -6.46
C LEU A 13 -9.57 -1.85 -6.44
N GLN A 14 -9.08 -0.73 -5.92
CA GLN A 14 -7.64 -0.53 -5.73
C GLN A 14 -7.18 -1.30 -4.50
N LEU A 15 -6.42 -2.37 -4.73
CA LEU A 15 -5.72 -3.10 -3.69
C LEU A 15 -4.44 -2.34 -3.29
N ILE A 16 -4.14 -2.34 -1.99
CA ILE A 16 -2.98 -1.68 -1.39
C ILE A 16 -2.10 -2.74 -0.76
N ILE A 17 -0.78 -2.60 -0.88
CA ILE A 17 0.18 -3.51 -0.23
C ILE A 17 0.52 -2.99 1.17
N CYS A 18 0.45 -3.88 2.16
CA CYS A 18 0.89 -3.59 3.53
C CYS A 18 2.00 -4.58 3.93
N GLU A 19 3.19 -4.08 4.21
CA GLU A 19 4.31 -4.83 4.77
C GLU A 19 4.36 -4.58 6.28
N LEU A 20 4.27 -5.65 7.09
CA LEU A 20 4.13 -5.56 8.55
C LEU A 20 5.42 -6.02 9.26
N LYS A 21 5.81 -5.31 10.33
CA LYS A 21 6.96 -5.61 11.18
C LYS A 21 6.60 -5.43 12.67
N ALA A 22 7.35 -6.10 13.53
CA ALA A 22 7.31 -5.95 14.98
C ALA A 22 8.75 -6.05 15.50
N VAL A 23 9.51 -4.97 15.32
CA VAL A 23 10.97 -4.93 15.50
C VAL A 23 11.37 -3.65 16.22
N ASP A 24 12.44 -3.68 17.00
CA ASP A 24 12.91 -2.50 17.75
C ASP A 24 13.49 -1.43 16.82
N GLU A 25 14.27 -1.85 15.81
CA GLU A 25 14.92 -0.95 14.85
C GLU A 25 14.46 -1.22 13.41
N MET A 26 14.26 -0.14 12.66
CA MET A 26 13.84 -0.22 11.26
C MET A 26 15.03 -0.36 10.31
N ASN A 27 14.98 -1.36 9.43
CA ASN A 27 16.00 -1.56 8.40
C ASN A 27 15.55 -0.97 7.04
N PRO A 28 16.37 -0.13 6.36
CA PRO A 28 16.03 0.44 5.05
C PRO A 28 15.75 -0.61 3.97
N VAL A 29 16.23 -1.86 4.13
CA VAL A 29 15.97 -2.96 3.18
C VAL A 29 14.46 -3.23 3.01
N TRP A 30 13.64 -3.00 4.04
CA TRP A 30 12.20 -3.27 3.96
C TRP A 30 11.47 -2.26 3.07
N GLU A 31 12.00 -1.04 2.93
CA GLU A 31 11.47 -0.08 1.96
C GLU A 31 11.79 -0.52 0.53
N ALA A 32 13.01 -1.01 0.28
CA ALA A 32 13.39 -1.57 -1.00
C ALA A 32 12.55 -2.82 -1.35
N GLN A 33 12.24 -3.65 -0.36
CA GLN A 33 11.34 -4.81 -0.50
C GLN A 33 9.92 -4.36 -0.87
N LEU A 34 9.35 -3.39 -0.16
CA LEU A 34 8.01 -2.87 -0.47
C LEU A 34 7.97 -2.23 -1.86
N LEU A 35 8.98 -1.45 -2.25
CA LEU A 35 9.10 -0.89 -3.60
C LEU A 35 9.16 -1.98 -4.68
N SER A 36 9.86 -3.08 -4.42
CA SER A 36 9.94 -4.23 -5.33
C SER A 36 8.56 -4.89 -5.48
N HIS A 37 7.86 -5.12 -4.37
CA HIS A 37 6.50 -5.67 -4.41
C HIS A 37 5.51 -4.78 -5.16
N LEU A 38 5.55 -3.46 -4.93
CA LEU A 38 4.68 -2.54 -5.64
C LEU A 38 4.94 -2.55 -7.16
N LYS A 39 6.21 -2.58 -7.59
CA LYS A 39 6.59 -2.72 -9.01
C LYS A 39 6.09 -4.03 -9.62
N LEU A 40 6.35 -5.16 -8.95
CA LEU A 40 5.98 -6.50 -9.43
C LEU A 40 4.47 -6.70 -9.55
N THR A 41 3.69 -6.04 -8.69
CA THR A 41 2.22 -6.16 -8.64
C THR A 41 1.48 -5.07 -9.41
N GLY A 42 2.21 -4.11 -9.99
CA GLY A 42 1.63 -2.95 -10.67
C GLY A 42 0.79 -2.06 -9.75
N LYS A 43 1.08 -2.04 -8.44
CA LYS A 43 0.38 -1.20 -7.46
C LYS A 43 1.15 0.10 -7.21
N ARG A 44 0.41 1.18 -6.99
CA ARG A 44 0.99 2.52 -6.80
C ARG A 44 1.16 2.93 -5.34
N LEU A 45 0.45 2.29 -4.42
CA LEU A 45 0.40 2.67 -3.01
C LEU A 45 0.72 1.47 -2.12
N GLY A 46 1.61 1.68 -1.16
CA GLY A 46 1.90 0.71 -0.11
C GLY A 46 2.16 1.36 1.25
N PHE A 47 2.06 0.55 2.30
CA PHE A 47 2.40 0.91 3.67
C PHE A 47 3.43 -0.05 4.23
N LEU A 48 4.46 0.50 4.88
CA LEU A 48 5.36 -0.24 5.75
C LEU A 48 4.96 0.09 7.19
N ILE A 49 4.57 -0.91 7.98
CA ILE A 49 3.99 -0.71 9.31
C ILE A 49 4.82 -1.49 10.34
N ASN A 50 5.46 -0.77 11.26
CA ASN A 50 6.04 -1.36 12.48
C ASN A 50 5.07 -1.18 13.65
N PHE A 51 4.57 -2.28 14.20
CA PHE A 51 3.67 -2.25 15.36
C PHE A 51 4.41 -2.18 16.70
N ASN A 52 5.73 -2.40 16.71
CA ASN A 52 6.54 -2.31 17.92
C ASN A 52 6.94 -0.86 18.23
N VAL A 53 5.95 0.01 18.41
CA VAL A 53 6.12 1.41 18.78
C VAL A 53 5.05 1.83 19.79
N PRO A 54 5.34 2.76 20.72
CA PRO A 54 4.34 3.21 21.69
C PRO A 54 3.11 3.89 21.08
N ILE A 55 3.26 4.49 19.88
CA ILE A 55 2.18 5.17 19.17
C ILE A 55 2.18 4.67 17.73
N ILE A 56 1.15 3.90 17.33
CA ILE A 56 1.11 3.22 16.03
C ILE A 56 1.27 4.17 14.84
N LYS A 57 0.75 5.40 14.94
CA LYS A 57 0.90 6.42 13.89
C LYS A 57 2.37 6.70 13.53
N LYS A 58 3.30 6.54 14.48
CA LYS A 58 4.76 6.71 14.26
C LYS A 58 5.40 5.52 13.56
N GLY A 59 4.77 4.35 13.58
CA GLY A 59 5.25 3.13 12.93
C GLY A 59 4.78 2.96 11.48
N ILE A 60 3.91 3.84 10.98
CA ILE A 60 3.35 3.74 9.62
C ILE A 60 4.14 4.65 8.68
N LYS A 61 4.74 4.06 7.65
CA LYS A 61 5.34 4.76 6.51
C LYS A 61 4.53 4.50 5.24
N ARG A 62 4.09 5.57 4.57
CA ARG A 62 3.38 5.52 3.28
C ARG A 62 4.39 5.65 2.14
N ILE A 63 4.31 4.78 1.14
CA ILE A 63 5.16 4.80 -0.06
C ILE A 63 4.29 4.86 -1.31
N ILE A 64 4.69 5.70 -2.27
CA ILE A 64 4.01 5.89 -3.56
C ILE A 64 5.04 5.71 -4.69
N LEU A 65 4.68 4.92 -5.71
CA LEU A 65 5.42 4.79 -6.98
C LEU A 65 4.96 5.81 -8.03
#